data_AF-S7W907-F1
#
_entry.id   AF-S7W907-F1
#
_cell.length_a   1.000
_cell.length_b   1.000
_cell.length_c   1.000
_cell.angle_alpha   90.00
_cell.angle_beta   90.00
_cell.angle_gamma   90.00
#
_symmetry.space_group_name_H-M   'P 1'
#
loop_
_entity.id
_entity.type
_entity.pdbx_description
1 polymer ?
#
loop_
_entity_poly.entity_id
_entity_poly.type
_entity_poly.pdbx_seq_one_letter_code
_entity_poly.pdbx_strand_id
1 'polypeptide(L)'
;MPIRGFDKIRIGGMSALRPFLLLKNSIVAIDGFWFVKRYILKNDYTRVLSHGVENICENVIRAFCEQINKNNVQVLWIWDGIKINKDYYQQIDAEGSYAEGCMHYFNKDKYKASFSWRKWLDMEQFVLSANKLLSTFSDNVTVIRAPYTAMAQMVYFYKMKACDYIYGPNDLLLFENTGKIITEFDFLGNLDVDGKNKCNTYNIELTYKDEILKAYKLEFTAFKNYGFLLGCEFCPTFPEYATNFNIQEIFYISRLTFPELKERLNIYYNNDAGAILTETYIENYKRAQTLVRNQPIISMEGKLQFLHLALTNTGIVWNEQSEKKFEYLFGLRLPNACYEKLFIMKIIPDVLEILNKKDYKISNLPEIKELCENIKQYFMKGDIKRANDVLYKCIGETNIKDIMNIFFNFLKKRNILNEKELGILSQAITYKKDKNNFIDKEMTKEYLLFIGKISPWIKYFNLLISFNNLLNEENIEFISFDYSIFRMIIEK
;
A
#
# COMPACT_ATOMS: atom_id res chain seq x y z
N MET A 1 -4.94 -7.20 4.76
CA MET A 1 -4.59 -7.84 6.05
C MET A 1 -4.44 -9.32 5.74
N PRO A 2 -3.40 -10.02 6.21
CA PRO A 2 -3.28 -11.46 5.99
C PRO A 2 -4.55 -12.19 6.43
N ILE A 3 -4.88 -13.31 5.77
CA ILE A 3 -5.90 -14.27 6.21
C ILE A 3 -5.68 -14.57 7.69
N ARG A 4 -6.69 -14.23 8.50
CA ARG A 4 -6.64 -14.34 9.97
C ARG A 4 -6.51 -15.81 10.39
N GLY A 5 -5.59 -16.09 11.30
CA GLY A 5 -5.38 -17.44 11.83
C GLY A 5 -4.75 -18.43 10.85
N PHE A 6 -4.21 -17.98 9.72
CA PHE A 6 -3.57 -18.85 8.73
C PHE A 6 -2.38 -19.65 9.29
N ASP A 7 -1.69 -19.10 10.29
CA ASP A 7 -0.69 -19.80 11.10
C ASP A 7 -1.24 -21.09 11.74
N LYS A 8 -2.52 -21.11 12.13
CA LYS A 8 -3.22 -22.29 12.66
C LYS A 8 -3.73 -23.24 11.57
N ILE A 9 -3.83 -22.77 10.33
CA ILE A 9 -4.14 -23.60 9.15
C ILE A 9 -2.89 -24.34 8.68
N ARG A 10 -1.71 -23.74 8.90
CA ARG A 10 -0.41 -24.24 8.44
C ARG A 10 0.09 -25.43 9.27
N ILE A 11 -0.49 -26.60 9.05
CA ILE A 11 0.00 -27.87 9.58
C ILE A 11 1.30 -28.26 8.84
N GLY A 12 2.19 -28.97 9.53
CA GLY A 12 3.51 -29.37 9.00
C GLY A 12 3.43 -30.03 7.61
N GLY A 13 4.26 -29.53 6.68
CA GLY A 13 4.27 -29.95 5.28
C GLY A 13 3.66 -28.94 4.30
N MET A 14 2.68 -28.13 4.75
CA MET A 14 2.07 -27.08 3.90
C MET A 14 3.00 -25.89 3.62
N SER A 15 3.99 -25.70 4.48
CA SER A 15 5.07 -24.73 4.27
C SER A 15 6.41 -25.34 4.64
N ALA A 16 7.46 -24.90 3.96
CA ALA A 16 8.80 -25.41 4.14
C ALA A 16 9.82 -24.27 4.14
N LEU A 17 10.67 -24.26 5.17
CA LEU A 17 11.90 -23.48 5.14
C LEU A 17 12.84 -24.08 4.08
N ARG A 18 13.37 -23.22 3.21
CA ARG A 18 14.31 -23.56 2.14
C ARG A 18 15.46 -22.55 2.15
N PRO A 19 16.70 -22.95 1.80
CA PRO A 19 17.78 -21.99 1.60
C PRO A 19 17.42 -20.97 0.52
N PHE A 20 17.77 -19.70 0.72
CA PHE A 20 17.59 -18.61 -0.26
C PHE A 20 18.29 -18.92 -1.59
N LEU A 21 19.36 -19.73 -1.56
CA LEU A 21 20.06 -20.27 -2.73
C LEU A 21 19.12 -20.98 -3.73
N LEU A 22 17.95 -21.45 -3.30
CA LEU A 22 16.90 -22.00 -4.17
C LEU A 22 16.40 -20.99 -5.22
N LEU A 23 16.54 -19.68 -4.96
CA LEU A 23 16.15 -18.58 -5.85
C LEU A 23 17.25 -18.18 -6.85
N LYS A 24 18.40 -18.87 -6.85
CA LYS A 24 19.54 -18.52 -7.70
C LYS A 24 19.15 -18.49 -9.18
N ASN A 25 19.50 -17.40 -9.88
CA ASN A 25 19.15 -17.16 -11.29
C ASN A 25 17.64 -17.13 -11.59
N SER A 26 16.77 -16.86 -10.59
CA SER A 26 15.32 -16.74 -10.78
C SER A 26 14.84 -15.29 -10.70
N ILE A 27 13.64 -15.03 -11.23
CA ILE A 27 12.94 -13.75 -11.09
C ILE A 27 11.90 -13.87 -9.96
N VAL A 28 11.94 -12.97 -8.98
CA VAL A 28 11.02 -12.93 -7.84
C VAL A 28 10.22 -11.63 -7.87
N ALA A 29 8.89 -11.71 -7.91
CA ALA A 29 8.05 -10.53 -7.72
C ALA A 29 7.71 -10.32 -6.24
N ILE A 30 7.68 -9.08 -5.78
CA ILE A 30 7.60 -8.71 -4.36
C ILE A 30 6.54 -7.63 -4.16
N ASP A 31 5.57 -7.89 -3.27
CA ASP A 31 4.70 -6.86 -2.70
C ASP A 31 5.53 -5.96 -1.77
N GLY A 32 5.84 -4.75 -2.28
CA GLY A 32 6.69 -3.79 -1.57
C GLY A 32 6.07 -3.28 -0.27
N PHE A 33 4.75 -3.06 -0.24
CA PHE A 33 4.08 -2.61 0.98
C PHE A 33 4.00 -3.72 2.02
N TRP A 34 3.82 -4.97 1.61
CA TRP A 34 3.91 -6.13 2.51
C TRP A 34 5.32 -6.30 3.06
N PHE A 35 6.36 -6.14 2.24
CA PHE A 35 7.75 -6.15 2.70
C PHE A 35 8.01 -5.09 3.78
N VAL A 36 7.62 -3.83 3.53
CA VAL A 36 7.79 -2.74 4.52
C VAL A 36 7.02 -3.04 5.81
N LYS A 37 5.76 -3.49 5.71
CA LYS A 37 4.94 -3.88 6.87
C LYS A 37 5.55 -5.06 7.66
N ARG A 38 6.23 -6.00 7.01
CA ARG A 38 6.78 -7.21 7.64
C ARG A 38 8.14 -6.98 8.31
N TYR A 39 9.05 -6.28 7.64
CA TYR A 39 10.46 -6.20 8.06
C TYR A 39 10.88 -4.84 8.62
N ILE A 40 10.33 -3.74 8.09
CA ILE A 40 10.73 -2.39 8.48
C ILE A 40 9.84 -1.88 9.63
N LEU A 41 8.53 -2.11 9.55
CA LEU A 41 7.53 -1.64 10.52
C LEU A 41 7.06 -2.71 11.51
N LYS A 42 7.98 -3.59 11.93
CA LYS A 42 7.71 -4.71 12.85
C LYS A 42 7.42 -4.22 14.27
N ASN A 43 6.20 -3.72 14.48
CA ASN A 43 5.62 -3.20 15.72
C ASN A 43 6.25 -1.93 16.32
N ASP A 44 7.17 -1.27 15.63
CA ASP A 44 7.79 -0.01 16.09
C ASP A 44 7.64 1.10 15.03
N TYR A 45 6.53 1.83 15.15
CA TYR A 45 6.25 3.00 14.33
C TYR A 45 6.89 4.26 14.93
N THR A 46 7.31 4.22 16.21
CA THR A 46 8.01 5.35 16.84
C THR A 46 9.36 5.63 16.18
N ARG A 47 10.07 4.57 15.73
CA ARG A 47 11.35 4.73 15.02
C ARG A 47 11.24 5.51 13.70
N VAL A 48 10.09 5.46 13.01
CA VAL A 48 9.86 6.25 11.79
C VAL A 48 9.99 7.75 12.07
N LEU A 49 9.38 8.21 13.16
CA LEU A 49 9.44 9.60 13.61
C LEU A 49 10.81 9.95 14.21
N SER A 50 11.40 9.04 15.00
CA SER A 50 12.67 9.32 15.69
C SER A 50 13.90 9.32 14.77
N HIS A 51 13.94 8.40 13.79
CA HIS A 51 15.11 8.09 12.96
C HIS A 51 14.91 8.40 11.48
N GLY A 52 13.69 8.61 11.02
CA GLY A 52 13.44 8.86 9.61
C GLY A 52 13.30 7.60 8.74
N VAL A 53 12.61 7.74 7.61
CA VAL A 53 12.18 6.62 6.75
C VAL A 53 13.37 5.92 6.08
N GLU A 54 14.30 6.68 5.48
CA GLU A 54 15.45 6.11 4.77
C GLU A 54 16.30 5.26 5.72
N ASN A 55 16.55 5.74 6.94
CA ASN A 55 17.50 5.11 7.86
C ASN A 55 16.93 3.83 8.49
N ILE A 56 15.62 3.74 8.74
CA ILE A 56 14.99 2.47 9.17
C ILE A 56 14.87 1.45 8.05
N CYS A 57 14.83 1.89 6.78
CA CYS A 57 14.81 1.01 5.62
C CYS A 57 16.22 0.49 5.27
N GLU A 58 17.27 1.31 5.47
CA GLU A 58 18.62 1.09 4.93
C GLU A 58 19.17 -0.31 5.27
N ASN A 59 19.20 -0.69 6.55
CA ASN A 59 19.77 -1.97 6.99
C ASN A 59 18.99 -3.18 6.45
N VAL A 60 17.66 -3.11 6.39
CA VAL A 60 16.81 -4.21 5.90
C VAL A 60 16.96 -4.37 4.39
N ILE A 61 16.90 -3.27 3.64
CA ILE A 61 17.02 -3.29 2.18
C ILE A 61 18.44 -3.69 1.76
N ARG A 62 19.48 -3.20 2.45
CA ARG A 62 20.87 -3.60 2.24
C ARG A 62 21.05 -5.10 2.41
N ALA A 63 20.65 -5.67 3.55
CA ALA A 63 20.76 -7.11 3.82
C ALA A 63 19.97 -7.97 2.81
N PHE A 64 18.84 -7.46 2.32
CA PHE A 64 18.07 -8.10 1.25
C PHE A 64 18.79 -8.06 -0.10
N CYS A 65 19.25 -6.89 -0.54
CA CYS A 65 20.00 -6.68 -1.79
C CYS A 65 21.32 -7.47 -1.82
N GLU A 66 22.01 -7.61 -0.69
CA GLU A 66 23.20 -8.47 -0.58
C GLU A 66 22.90 -9.93 -0.96
N GLN A 67 21.76 -10.49 -0.54
CA GLN A 67 21.37 -11.84 -0.92
C GLN A 67 20.91 -11.95 -2.37
N ILE A 68 20.19 -10.95 -2.88
CA ILE A 68 19.81 -10.84 -4.30
C ILE A 68 21.07 -10.91 -5.18
N ASN A 69 22.03 -10.01 -4.94
CA ASN A 69 23.25 -9.89 -5.72
C ASN A 69 24.12 -11.14 -5.61
N LYS A 70 24.33 -11.67 -4.40
CA LYS A 70 25.13 -12.88 -4.15
C LYS A 70 24.61 -14.12 -4.89
N ASN A 71 23.30 -14.21 -5.10
CA ASN A 71 22.66 -15.36 -5.74
C ASN A 71 22.17 -15.05 -7.16
N ASN A 72 22.50 -13.87 -7.73
CA ASN A 72 22.03 -13.44 -9.05
C ASN A 72 20.51 -13.62 -9.22
N VAL A 73 19.75 -13.16 -8.23
CA VAL A 73 18.28 -13.13 -8.28
C VAL A 73 17.86 -11.84 -8.97
N GLN A 74 16.86 -11.87 -9.83
CA GLN A 74 16.23 -10.66 -10.36
C GLN A 74 14.94 -10.38 -9.59
N VAL A 75 14.62 -9.11 -9.34
CA VAL A 75 13.46 -8.73 -8.52
C VAL A 75 12.56 -7.75 -9.26
N LEU A 76 11.27 -8.11 -9.33
CA LEU A 76 10.20 -7.20 -9.72
C LEU A 76 9.54 -6.66 -8.45
N TRP A 77 9.95 -5.48 -8.02
CA TRP A 77 9.41 -4.83 -6.83
C TRP A 77 8.15 -4.06 -7.18
N ILE A 78 6.99 -4.50 -6.66
CA ILE A 78 5.68 -3.99 -7.05
C ILE A 78 5.03 -3.27 -5.88
N TRP A 79 4.74 -1.98 -6.06
CA TRP A 79 3.92 -1.19 -5.15
C TRP A 79 2.43 -1.30 -5.51
N ASP A 80 1.54 -1.19 -4.52
CA ASP A 80 0.12 -0.91 -4.80
C ASP A 80 -0.01 0.46 -5.47
N GLY A 81 -1.03 0.60 -6.31
CA GLY A 81 -1.42 1.83 -6.99
C GLY A 81 -2.68 2.43 -6.39
N ILE A 82 -3.70 2.65 -7.22
CA ILE A 82 -4.96 3.31 -6.85
C ILE A 82 -5.67 2.48 -5.79
N LYS A 83 -6.07 3.10 -4.67
CA LYS A 83 -6.89 2.43 -3.66
C LYS A 83 -8.23 2.01 -4.27
N ILE A 84 -8.53 0.71 -4.21
CA ILE A 84 -9.87 0.17 -4.49
C ILE A 84 -10.86 0.90 -3.60
N ASN A 85 -12.01 1.34 -4.14
CA ASN A 85 -12.90 2.27 -3.45
C ASN A 85 -13.48 1.66 -2.14
N LYS A 86 -12.87 1.98 -0.99
CA LYS A 86 -13.18 1.46 0.35
C LYS A 86 -14.13 2.38 1.12
N ASP A 87 -15.22 2.84 0.48
CA ASP A 87 -16.31 3.64 1.09
C ASP A 87 -16.94 3.02 2.37
N TYR A 88 -16.63 1.76 2.69
CA TYR A 88 -17.17 1.00 3.84
C TYR A 88 -16.18 0.77 4.98
N TYR A 89 -14.91 1.13 4.84
CA TYR A 89 -13.99 1.11 5.99
C TYR A 89 -13.98 2.49 6.63
N GLN A 90 -14.28 2.52 7.93
CA GLN A 90 -14.35 3.72 8.77
C GLN A 90 -13.31 4.76 8.34
N GLN A 91 -13.74 6.01 8.12
CA GLN A 91 -12.80 7.12 7.99
C GLN A 91 -11.92 7.11 9.23
N ILE A 92 -10.65 6.71 9.05
CA ILE A 92 -9.69 6.66 10.13
C ILE A 92 -9.47 8.10 10.54
N ASP A 93 -9.84 8.44 11.76
CA ASP A 93 -9.48 9.71 12.37
C ASP A 93 -7.96 9.73 12.56
N ALA A 94 -7.26 10.18 11.52
CA ALA A 94 -5.81 10.25 11.48
C ALA A 94 -5.28 11.29 12.47
N GLU A 95 -6.00 12.39 12.66
CA GLU A 95 -5.64 13.45 13.61
C GLU A 95 -5.78 12.96 15.06
N GLY A 96 -6.91 12.33 15.40
CA GLY A 96 -7.12 11.67 16.69
C GLY A 96 -6.13 10.53 16.95
N SER A 97 -5.84 9.70 15.93
CA SER A 97 -4.82 8.64 16.03
C SER A 97 -3.42 9.19 16.26
N TYR A 98 -3.10 10.37 15.70
CA TYR A 98 -1.83 11.04 15.96
C TYR A 98 -1.75 11.59 17.39
N ALA A 99 -2.80 12.27 17.84
CA ALA A 99 -2.89 12.82 19.18
C ALA A 99 -2.85 11.73 20.27
N GLU A 100 -3.58 10.63 20.08
CA GLU A 100 -3.54 9.44 20.95
C GLU A 100 -2.11 8.87 21.04
N GLY A 101 -1.42 8.73 19.90
CA GLY A 101 -0.04 8.26 19.87
C GLY A 101 0.93 9.17 20.61
N CYS A 102 0.77 10.50 20.47
CA CYS A 102 1.53 11.49 21.25
C CYS A 102 1.28 11.37 22.76
N MET A 103 0.03 11.22 23.20
CA MET A 103 -0.30 11.02 24.62
C MET A 103 0.35 9.76 25.18
N HIS A 104 0.28 8.63 24.46
CA HIS A 104 0.93 7.39 24.86
C HIS A 104 2.45 7.52 24.91
N TYR A 105 3.07 8.21 23.94
CA TYR A 105 4.51 8.44 23.91
C TYR A 105 5.00 9.20 25.14
N PHE A 106 4.36 10.33 25.51
CA PHE A 106 4.73 11.10 26.70
C PHE A 106 4.43 10.36 28.02
N ASN A 107 3.44 9.46 28.03
CA ASN A 107 3.20 8.53 29.14
C ASN A 107 4.14 7.31 29.13
N LYS A 108 5.20 7.33 28.30
CA LYS A 108 6.22 6.27 28.13
C LYS A 108 5.71 4.93 27.60
N ASP A 109 4.47 4.87 27.11
CA ASP A 109 3.89 3.69 26.47
C ASP A 109 4.18 3.70 24.96
N LYS A 110 5.44 3.41 24.60
CA LYS A 110 5.91 3.36 23.19
C LYS A 110 5.16 2.31 22.34
N TYR A 111 4.62 1.27 22.97
CA TYR A 111 3.85 0.24 22.30
C TYR A 111 2.48 0.77 21.85
N LYS A 112 1.70 1.36 22.75
CA LYS A 112 0.42 2.00 22.36
C LYS A 112 0.65 3.19 21.43
N ALA A 113 1.73 3.98 21.64
CA ALA A 113 2.10 5.05 20.73
C ALA A 113 2.30 4.55 19.29
N SER A 114 3.06 3.46 19.11
CA SER A 114 3.23 2.82 17.80
C SER A 114 1.91 2.28 17.23
N PHE A 115 1.04 1.72 18.07
CA PHE A 115 -0.26 1.18 17.64
C PHE A 115 -1.21 2.27 17.13
N SER A 116 -1.26 3.44 17.79
CA SER A 116 -2.05 4.59 17.33
C SER A 116 -1.44 5.21 16.06
N TRP A 117 -0.13 5.47 16.05
CA TRP A 117 0.55 6.05 14.89
C TRP A 117 0.54 5.16 13.64
N ARG A 118 0.42 3.84 13.79
CA ARG A 118 0.19 2.90 12.67
C ARG A 118 -1.05 3.25 11.83
N LYS A 119 -2.08 3.87 12.41
CA LYS A 119 -3.29 4.29 11.71
C LYS A 119 -3.10 5.62 10.96
N TRP A 120 -2.19 6.47 11.44
CA TRP A 120 -1.90 7.79 10.90
C TRP A 120 -0.84 7.78 9.80
N LEU A 121 0.17 6.91 9.91
CA LEU A 121 1.31 6.88 9.01
C LEU A 121 0.92 6.39 7.60
N ASP A 122 1.07 7.26 6.60
CA ASP A 122 0.86 6.90 5.20
C ASP A 122 2.04 6.06 4.68
N MET A 123 1.75 4.84 4.23
CA MET A 123 2.74 3.92 3.67
C MET A 123 3.40 4.48 2.40
N GLU A 124 2.75 5.41 1.69
CA GLU A 124 3.31 6.04 0.48
C GLU A 124 4.65 6.75 0.74
N GLN A 125 4.87 7.23 1.97
CA GLN A 125 6.12 7.89 2.39
C GLN A 125 7.35 6.97 2.28
N PHE A 126 7.15 5.65 2.31
CA PHE A 126 8.23 4.66 2.20
C PHE A 126 8.72 4.46 0.77
N VAL A 127 7.87 4.73 -0.22
CA VAL A 127 8.11 4.36 -1.63
C VAL A 127 9.39 5.00 -2.16
N LEU A 128 9.55 6.31 -2.01
CA LEU A 128 10.72 7.04 -2.52
C LEU A 128 12.02 6.62 -1.84
N SER A 129 12.01 6.53 -0.51
CA SER A 129 13.16 6.10 0.27
C SER A 129 13.57 4.66 -0.04
N ALA A 130 12.60 3.74 -0.13
CA ALA A 130 12.86 2.34 -0.47
C ALA A 130 13.37 2.19 -1.90
N ASN A 131 12.77 2.87 -2.89
CA ASN A 131 13.21 2.82 -4.29
C ASN A 131 14.65 3.29 -4.44
N LYS A 132 15.01 4.41 -3.80
CA LYS A 132 16.37 4.96 -3.77
C LYS A 132 17.37 3.95 -3.18
N LEU A 133 17.02 3.30 -2.08
CA LEU A 133 17.89 2.32 -1.42
C LEU A 133 18.02 1.02 -2.25
N LEU A 134 16.94 0.56 -2.87
CA LEU A 134 16.94 -0.59 -3.77
C LEU A 134 17.88 -0.35 -4.95
N SER A 135 17.76 0.78 -5.66
CA SER A 135 18.66 1.11 -6.77
C SER A 135 20.09 1.43 -6.33
N THR A 136 20.31 1.94 -5.11
CA THR A 136 21.66 2.16 -4.56
C THR A 136 22.38 0.84 -4.24
N PHE A 137 21.65 -0.21 -3.85
CA PHE A 137 22.23 -1.47 -3.40
C PHE A 137 22.12 -2.63 -4.40
N SER A 138 21.32 -2.52 -5.48
CA SER A 138 21.18 -3.58 -6.48
C SER A 138 20.62 -3.10 -7.82
N ASP A 139 21.39 -3.30 -8.89
CA ASP A 139 20.91 -3.17 -10.27
C ASP A 139 19.93 -4.29 -10.68
N ASN A 140 19.80 -5.34 -9.88
CA ASN A 140 18.91 -6.47 -10.14
C ASN A 140 17.45 -6.22 -9.72
N VAL A 141 17.13 -5.03 -9.21
CA VAL A 141 15.78 -4.65 -8.78
C VAL A 141 15.13 -3.71 -9.80
N THR A 142 14.08 -4.18 -10.46
CA THR A 142 13.17 -3.33 -11.24
C THR A 142 11.98 -2.93 -10.37
N VAL A 143 11.75 -1.63 -10.20
CA VAL A 143 10.60 -1.11 -9.45
C VAL A 143 9.47 -0.70 -10.38
N ILE A 144 8.24 -1.12 -10.06
CA ILE A 144 7.01 -0.78 -10.79
C ILE A 144 5.84 -0.58 -9.81
N ARG A 145 4.71 -0.08 -10.34
CA ARG A 145 3.45 0.07 -9.61
C ARG A 145 2.34 -0.72 -10.30
N ALA A 146 1.59 -1.51 -9.54
CA ALA A 146 0.34 -2.06 -10.04
C ALA A 146 -0.69 -0.94 -10.26
N PRO A 147 -1.67 -1.08 -11.16
CA PRO A 147 -2.72 -0.07 -11.31
C PRO A 147 -3.61 0.01 -10.06
N TYR A 148 -3.82 -1.12 -9.36
CA TYR A 148 -4.54 -1.19 -8.07
C TYR A 148 -3.73 -1.96 -7.02
N THR A 149 -3.66 -3.30 -7.07
CA THR A 149 -2.91 -4.10 -6.08
C THR A 149 -1.68 -4.78 -6.67
N ALA A 150 -0.58 -4.78 -5.92
CA ALA A 150 0.61 -5.56 -6.21
C ALA A 150 0.27 -7.06 -6.32
N MET A 151 -0.63 -7.55 -5.45
CA MET A 151 -1.09 -8.94 -5.48
C MET A 151 -1.62 -9.40 -6.83
N ALA A 152 -2.56 -8.66 -7.44
CA ALA A 152 -3.12 -9.04 -8.73
C ALA A 152 -2.08 -8.97 -9.85
N GLN A 153 -1.22 -7.95 -9.84
CA GLN A 153 -0.15 -7.79 -10.83
C GLN A 153 0.90 -8.92 -10.74
N MET A 154 1.28 -9.33 -9.53
CA MET A 154 2.16 -10.48 -9.30
C MET A 154 1.54 -11.79 -9.77
N VAL A 155 0.25 -12.03 -9.50
CA VAL A 155 -0.46 -13.23 -9.99
C VAL A 155 -0.51 -13.27 -11.51
N TYR A 156 -0.68 -12.13 -12.17
CA TYR A 156 -0.57 -12.02 -13.62
C TYR A 156 0.84 -12.40 -14.11
N PHE A 157 1.89 -11.75 -13.60
CA PHE A 157 3.27 -12.04 -14.03
C PHE A 157 3.70 -13.48 -13.75
N TYR A 158 3.32 -14.05 -12.60
CA TYR A 158 3.59 -15.44 -12.27
C TYR A 158 2.94 -16.40 -13.28
N LYS A 159 1.68 -16.17 -13.66
CA LYS A 159 0.98 -17.00 -14.65
C LYS A 159 1.53 -16.81 -16.07
N MET A 160 1.97 -15.60 -16.41
CA MET A 160 2.64 -15.30 -17.69
C MET A 160 4.11 -15.75 -17.74
N LYS A 161 4.64 -16.33 -16.65
CA LYS A 161 6.06 -16.70 -16.50
C LYS A 161 7.04 -15.52 -16.63
N ALA A 162 6.57 -14.31 -16.32
CA ALA A 162 7.43 -13.14 -16.16
C ALA A 162 8.13 -13.13 -14.77
N CYS A 163 7.70 -13.98 -13.84
CA CYS A 163 8.47 -14.32 -12.64
C CYS A 163 8.28 -15.79 -12.22
N ASP A 164 9.29 -16.35 -11.54
CA ASP A 164 9.34 -17.74 -11.06
C ASP A 164 8.76 -17.93 -9.66
N TYR A 165 8.76 -16.85 -8.86
CA TYR A 165 8.25 -16.82 -7.49
C TYR A 165 7.57 -15.47 -7.20
N ILE A 166 6.65 -15.48 -6.26
CA ILE A 166 5.99 -14.27 -5.73
C ILE A 166 6.07 -14.25 -4.21
N TYR A 167 6.37 -13.09 -3.63
CA TYR A 167 6.36 -12.81 -2.20
C TYR A 167 5.25 -11.82 -1.86
N GLY A 168 4.47 -12.12 -0.82
CA GLY A 168 3.38 -11.26 -0.38
C GLY A 168 2.58 -11.86 0.77
N PRO A 169 1.42 -11.27 1.11
CA PRO A 169 0.54 -11.85 2.10
C PRO A 169 -0.08 -13.16 1.61
N ASN A 170 -0.52 -13.99 2.54
CA ASN A 170 -1.17 -15.28 2.26
C ASN A 170 -2.50 -15.16 1.50
N ASP A 171 -3.12 -13.97 1.44
CA ASP A 171 -4.22 -13.60 0.54
C ASP A 171 -3.93 -13.95 -0.93
N LEU A 172 -2.66 -13.98 -1.35
CA LEU A 172 -2.26 -14.45 -2.69
C LEU A 172 -2.77 -15.86 -3.01
N LEU A 173 -2.92 -16.73 -2.01
CA LEU A 173 -3.46 -18.09 -2.17
C LEU A 173 -4.95 -18.11 -2.54
N LEU A 174 -5.68 -17.01 -2.33
CA LEU A 174 -7.09 -16.87 -2.73
C LEU A 174 -7.26 -16.67 -4.24
N PHE A 175 -6.16 -16.35 -4.95
CA PHE A 175 -6.15 -16.24 -6.40
C PHE A 175 -5.95 -17.61 -7.06
N GLU A 176 -6.70 -17.85 -8.13
CA GLU A 176 -6.79 -19.16 -8.80
C GLU A 176 -5.44 -19.65 -9.33
N ASN A 177 -4.66 -18.77 -9.94
CA ASN A 177 -3.40 -19.09 -10.59
C ASN A 177 -2.16 -19.05 -9.65
N THR A 178 -2.37 -18.91 -8.34
CA THR A 178 -1.31 -18.99 -7.33
C THR A 178 -1.15 -20.41 -6.79
N GLY A 179 -0.09 -21.12 -7.18
CA GLY A 179 0.20 -22.48 -6.67
C GLY A 179 1.15 -22.50 -5.46
N LYS A 180 2.18 -21.65 -5.49
CA LYS A 180 3.21 -21.48 -4.45
C LYS A 180 3.43 -19.99 -4.18
N ILE A 181 3.77 -19.61 -2.94
CA ILE A 181 4.21 -18.26 -2.59
C ILE A 181 5.38 -18.32 -1.61
N ILE A 182 6.19 -17.26 -1.56
CA ILE A 182 7.10 -16.99 -0.45
C ILE A 182 6.32 -16.19 0.60
N THR A 183 6.23 -16.69 1.84
CA THR A 183 5.56 -15.99 2.95
C THR A 183 6.52 -15.26 3.88
N GLU A 184 7.80 -15.66 3.89
CA GLU A 184 8.79 -15.15 4.83
C GLU A 184 10.22 -15.19 4.26
N PHE A 185 11.00 -14.14 4.51
CA PHE A 185 12.45 -14.08 4.39
C PHE A 185 13.05 -14.11 5.80
N ASP A 186 13.25 -15.31 6.33
CA ASP A 186 13.57 -15.56 7.76
C ASP A 186 14.82 -14.79 8.24
N PHE A 187 15.81 -14.58 7.37
CA PHE A 187 17.01 -13.80 7.71
C PHE A 187 16.73 -12.31 7.99
N LEU A 188 15.71 -11.71 7.37
CA LEU A 188 15.31 -10.33 7.63
C LEU A 188 14.57 -10.18 8.97
N GLY A 189 13.96 -11.26 9.45
CA GLY A 189 13.31 -11.31 10.76
C GLY A 189 14.29 -11.26 11.95
N ASN A 190 15.57 -11.56 11.69
CA ASN A 190 16.63 -11.84 12.67
C ASN A 190 17.84 -10.89 12.58
N LEU A 191 17.67 -9.71 11.98
CA LEU A 191 18.72 -8.69 11.93
C LEU A 191 18.99 -8.07 13.32
N ASP A 192 20.24 -7.69 13.58
CA ASP A 192 20.62 -6.83 14.70
C ASP A 192 20.49 -5.34 14.36
N VAL A 193 20.94 -4.46 15.27
CA VAL A 193 20.89 -3.00 15.08
C VAL A 193 21.76 -2.53 13.92
N ASP A 194 22.84 -3.25 13.59
CA ASP A 194 23.76 -2.98 12.49
C ASP A 194 23.28 -3.58 11.16
N GLY A 195 22.16 -4.31 11.15
CA GLY A 195 21.65 -5.01 9.97
C GLY A 195 22.29 -6.38 9.71
N LYS A 196 23.03 -6.96 10.65
CA LYS A 196 23.64 -8.29 10.48
C LYS A 196 22.67 -9.38 10.92
N ASN A 197 22.58 -10.47 10.14
CA ASN A 197 21.74 -11.63 10.46
C ASN A 197 22.33 -12.43 11.63
N LYS A 198 21.67 -12.43 12.79
CA LYS A 198 22.13 -13.12 14.01
C LYS A 198 22.23 -14.65 13.85
N CYS A 199 21.46 -15.23 12.95
CA CYS A 199 21.34 -16.69 12.81
C CYS A 199 22.33 -17.28 11.79
N ASN A 200 23.02 -16.45 10.98
CA ASN A 200 23.85 -16.87 9.83
C ASN A 200 23.17 -17.77 8.78
N THR A 201 21.86 -18.04 8.92
CA THR A 201 21.05 -18.82 7.99
C THR A 201 20.22 -17.89 7.10
N TYR A 202 20.33 -18.08 5.79
CA TYR A 202 19.57 -17.33 4.79
C TYR A 202 18.48 -18.23 4.22
N ASN A 203 17.33 -18.26 4.89
CA ASN A 203 16.17 -19.09 4.52
C ASN A 203 15.00 -18.25 4.01
N ILE A 204 14.18 -18.88 3.20
CA ILE A 204 12.84 -18.44 2.80
C ILE A 204 11.81 -19.47 3.26
N GLU A 205 10.60 -19.03 3.59
CA GLU A 205 9.45 -19.93 3.76
C GLU A 205 8.63 -19.96 2.47
N LEU A 206 8.50 -21.15 1.88
CA LEU A 206 7.58 -21.41 0.78
C LEU A 206 6.30 -22.05 1.31
N THR A 207 5.14 -21.53 0.90
CA THR A 207 3.82 -22.08 1.19
C THR A 207 3.17 -22.58 -0.10
N TYR A 208 2.60 -23.79 -0.07
CA TYR A 208 2.03 -24.48 -1.23
C TYR A 208 0.52 -24.62 -1.09
N LYS A 209 -0.24 -24.09 -2.06
CA LYS A 209 -1.72 -24.14 -2.04
C LYS A 209 -2.23 -25.57 -2.10
N ASP A 210 -1.64 -26.40 -2.98
CA ASP A 210 -2.15 -27.73 -3.26
C ASP A 210 -2.00 -28.68 -2.06
N GLU A 211 -0.94 -28.52 -1.25
CA GLU A 211 -0.80 -29.28 0.00
C GLU A 211 -1.82 -28.83 1.06
N ILE A 212 -2.21 -27.55 1.12
CA ILE A 212 -3.31 -27.08 1.98
C ILE A 212 -4.64 -27.70 1.53
N LEU A 213 -4.96 -27.63 0.22
CA LEU A 213 -6.19 -28.18 -0.34
C LEU A 213 -6.30 -29.69 -0.07
N LYS A 214 -5.22 -30.44 -0.29
CA LYS A 214 -5.11 -31.88 -0.06
C LYS A 214 -5.26 -32.24 1.41
N ALA A 215 -4.56 -31.56 2.32
CA ALA A 215 -4.60 -31.85 3.75
C ALA A 215 -5.97 -31.55 4.37
N TYR A 216 -6.65 -30.49 3.95
CA TYR A 216 -8.00 -30.16 4.41
C TYR A 216 -9.13 -30.81 3.61
N LYS A 217 -8.81 -31.57 2.55
CA LYS A 217 -9.76 -32.16 1.59
C LYS A 217 -10.75 -31.10 1.07
N LEU A 218 -10.23 -29.94 0.67
CA LEU A 218 -11.00 -28.83 0.12
C LEU A 218 -10.77 -28.68 -1.37
N GLU A 219 -11.85 -28.41 -2.10
CA GLU A 219 -11.74 -27.77 -3.41
C GLU A 219 -11.29 -26.32 -3.25
N PHE A 220 -10.67 -25.77 -4.30
CA PHE A 220 -10.19 -24.38 -4.29
C PHE A 220 -11.32 -23.36 -4.03
N THR A 221 -12.54 -23.60 -4.53
CA THR A 221 -13.70 -22.73 -4.26
C THR A 221 -14.07 -22.71 -2.78
N ALA A 222 -14.04 -23.86 -2.10
CA ALA A 222 -14.32 -23.96 -0.67
C ALA A 222 -13.20 -23.31 0.17
N PHE A 223 -11.92 -23.54 -0.19
CA PHE A 223 -10.78 -22.86 0.45
C PHE A 223 -10.84 -21.33 0.31
N LYS A 224 -11.27 -20.83 -0.85
CA LYS A 224 -11.45 -19.40 -1.08
C LYS A 224 -12.58 -18.81 -0.22
N ASN A 225 -13.73 -19.48 -0.13
CA ASN A 225 -14.82 -19.09 0.76
C ASN A 225 -14.36 -19.08 2.24
N TYR A 226 -13.64 -20.12 2.65
CA TYR A 226 -13.05 -20.23 3.99
C TYR A 226 -12.11 -19.05 4.30
N GLY A 227 -11.21 -18.71 3.37
CA GLY A 227 -10.32 -17.55 3.47
C GLY A 227 -11.06 -16.21 3.64
N PHE A 228 -12.17 -16.00 2.92
CA PHE A 228 -13.01 -14.81 3.10
C PHE A 228 -13.69 -14.76 4.47
N LEU A 229 -14.24 -15.88 4.95
CA LEU A 229 -14.95 -15.96 6.23
C LEU A 229 -14.01 -15.84 7.44
N LEU A 230 -12.76 -16.27 7.32
CA LEU A 230 -11.71 -16.03 8.33
C LEU A 230 -11.40 -14.54 8.49
N GLY A 231 -11.54 -13.77 7.41
CA GLY A 231 -11.17 -12.36 7.33
C GLY A 231 -9.79 -12.17 6.72
N CYS A 232 -9.71 -11.28 5.74
CA CYS A 232 -8.56 -11.07 4.84
C CYS A 232 -8.51 -9.60 4.38
N GLU A 233 -7.71 -9.24 3.37
CA GLU A 233 -7.68 -7.90 2.75
C GLU A 233 -9.03 -7.51 2.12
N PHE A 234 -9.77 -8.49 1.59
CA PHE A 234 -10.94 -8.26 0.74
C PHE A 234 -12.28 -8.37 1.48
N CYS A 235 -12.34 -9.09 2.60
CA CYS A 235 -13.54 -9.36 3.36
C CYS A 235 -13.22 -9.38 4.87
N PRO A 236 -14.03 -8.75 5.74
CA PRO A 236 -13.89 -8.92 7.19
C PRO A 236 -14.22 -10.36 7.63
N THR A 237 -13.73 -10.76 8.81
CA THR A 237 -14.10 -12.02 9.47
C THR A 237 -15.63 -12.11 9.60
N PHE A 238 -16.18 -13.31 9.43
CA PHE A 238 -17.61 -13.56 9.63
C PHE A 238 -18.06 -13.05 11.01
N PRO A 239 -19.13 -12.23 11.11
CA PRO A 239 -19.48 -11.45 12.30
C PRO A 239 -19.52 -12.22 13.62
N GLU A 240 -20.10 -13.43 13.61
CA GLU A 240 -20.19 -14.33 14.76
C GLU A 240 -18.81 -14.66 15.39
N TYR A 241 -17.76 -14.69 14.58
CA TYR A 241 -16.40 -15.05 14.98
C TYR A 241 -15.43 -13.85 14.93
N ALA A 242 -15.93 -12.63 14.76
CA ALA A 242 -15.10 -11.43 14.70
C ALA A 242 -14.35 -11.20 16.04
N THR A 243 -15.07 -11.33 17.16
CA THR A 243 -14.52 -11.28 18.53
C THR A 243 -14.03 -12.65 18.99
N ASN A 244 -14.93 -13.65 19.00
CA ASN A 244 -14.69 -15.01 19.47
C ASN A 244 -14.19 -15.90 18.31
N PHE A 245 -12.96 -15.66 17.86
CA PHE A 245 -12.40 -16.32 16.67
C PHE A 245 -12.19 -17.84 16.84
N ASN A 246 -13.08 -18.62 16.24
CA ASN A 246 -13.03 -20.08 16.19
C ASN A 246 -12.78 -20.56 14.75
N ILE A 247 -11.62 -21.19 14.53
CA ILE A 247 -11.18 -21.57 13.18
C ILE A 247 -11.89 -22.83 12.65
N GLN A 248 -12.25 -23.77 13.53
CA GLN A 248 -12.97 -25.00 13.17
C GLN A 248 -14.42 -24.70 12.76
N GLU A 249 -15.11 -23.81 13.47
CA GLU A 249 -16.48 -23.41 13.13
C GLU A 249 -16.51 -22.63 11.80
N ILE A 250 -15.55 -21.72 11.57
CA ILE A 250 -15.41 -21.03 10.28
C ILE A 250 -15.17 -22.01 9.13
N PHE A 251 -14.43 -23.10 9.36
CA PHE A 251 -14.24 -24.17 8.38
C PHE A 251 -15.56 -24.91 8.07
N TYR A 252 -16.37 -25.20 9.09
CA TYR A 252 -17.69 -25.80 8.89
C TYR A 252 -18.60 -24.88 8.06
N ILE A 253 -18.77 -23.62 8.47
CA ILE A 253 -19.66 -22.69 7.76
C ILE A 253 -19.16 -22.31 6.36
N SER A 254 -17.87 -22.50 6.04
CA SER A 254 -17.34 -22.26 4.68
C SER A 254 -17.92 -23.15 3.59
N ARG A 255 -18.59 -24.24 3.99
CA ARG A 255 -19.26 -25.21 3.12
C ARG A 255 -20.74 -24.87 2.89
N LEU A 256 -21.29 -23.92 3.65
CA LEU A 256 -22.68 -23.48 3.49
C LEU A 256 -22.85 -22.73 2.16
N THR A 257 -24.04 -22.87 1.59
CA THR A 257 -24.50 -22.07 0.46
C THR A 257 -24.73 -20.62 0.89
N PHE A 258 -24.79 -19.73 -0.10
CA PHE A 258 -24.99 -18.31 0.14
C PHE A 258 -26.32 -17.97 0.88
N PRO A 259 -27.47 -18.61 0.58
CA PRO A 259 -28.70 -18.43 1.38
C PRO A 259 -28.53 -18.83 2.85
N GLU A 260 -27.90 -19.98 3.13
CA GLU A 260 -27.68 -20.48 4.51
C GLU A 260 -26.75 -19.55 5.30
N LEU A 261 -25.71 -18.98 4.67
CA LEU A 261 -24.87 -17.96 5.30
C LEU A 261 -25.65 -16.69 5.67
N LYS A 262 -26.58 -16.27 4.81
CA LYS A 262 -27.45 -15.10 5.06
C LYS A 262 -28.46 -15.37 6.17
N GLU A 263 -29.07 -16.55 6.18
CA GLU A 263 -29.99 -16.99 7.23
C GLU A 263 -29.29 -17.02 8.60
N ARG A 264 -28.08 -17.58 8.66
CA ARG A 264 -27.26 -17.59 9.89
C ARG A 264 -26.96 -16.18 10.41
N LEU A 265 -26.68 -15.22 9.53
CA LEU A 265 -26.47 -13.82 9.92
C LEU A 265 -27.73 -13.14 10.47
N ASN A 266 -28.89 -13.39 9.85
CA ASN A 266 -30.17 -12.90 10.36
C ASN A 266 -30.43 -13.43 11.79
N ILE A 267 -30.19 -14.72 12.02
CA ILE A 267 -30.30 -15.36 13.36
C ILE A 267 -29.29 -14.78 14.35
N TYR A 268 -28.04 -14.51 13.92
CA TYR A 268 -27.00 -13.97 14.79
C TYR A 268 -27.32 -12.55 15.29
N TYR A 269 -27.78 -11.66 14.41
CA TYR A 269 -28.07 -10.28 14.81
C TYR A 269 -29.45 -10.12 15.48
N ASN A 270 -30.46 -10.89 15.08
CA ASN A 270 -31.78 -10.99 15.73
C ASN A 270 -32.47 -9.65 16.10
N ASN A 271 -32.36 -8.62 15.25
CA ASN A 271 -33.05 -7.33 15.38
C ASN A 271 -33.07 -6.56 14.04
N ASP A 272 -33.85 -5.48 13.95
CA ASP A 272 -34.02 -4.70 12.71
C ASP A 272 -32.72 -4.06 12.18
N ALA A 273 -31.84 -3.57 13.06
CA ALA A 273 -30.51 -3.08 12.66
C ALA A 273 -29.63 -4.22 12.12
N GLY A 274 -29.87 -5.45 12.58
CA GLY A 274 -29.26 -6.68 12.10
C GLY A 274 -29.50 -7.01 10.64
N ALA A 275 -30.62 -6.58 10.06
CA ALA A 275 -30.87 -6.75 8.63
C ALA A 275 -29.87 -5.92 7.80
N ILE A 276 -29.64 -4.66 8.18
CA ILE A 276 -28.68 -3.76 7.52
C ILE A 276 -27.25 -4.31 7.66
N LEU A 277 -26.87 -4.78 8.85
CA LEU A 277 -25.56 -5.37 9.09
C LEU A 277 -25.34 -6.67 8.29
N THR A 278 -26.39 -7.50 8.19
CA THR A 278 -26.38 -8.72 7.36
C THR A 278 -26.15 -8.40 5.89
N GLU A 279 -26.95 -7.54 5.29
CA GLU A 279 -26.79 -7.17 3.87
C GLU A 279 -25.43 -6.50 3.61
N THR A 280 -24.96 -5.65 4.53
CA THR A 280 -23.63 -5.00 4.43
C THR A 280 -22.50 -6.03 4.42
N TYR A 281 -22.52 -7.03 5.32
CA TYR A 281 -21.51 -8.10 5.30
C TYR A 281 -21.61 -8.94 4.01
N ILE A 282 -22.83 -9.28 3.62
CA ILE A 282 -23.14 -10.09 2.44
C ILE A 282 -22.71 -9.42 1.13
N GLU A 283 -22.89 -8.10 1.00
CA GLU A 283 -22.37 -7.33 -0.13
C GLU A 283 -20.84 -7.32 -0.13
N ASN A 284 -20.20 -7.07 1.01
CA ASN A 284 -18.74 -7.12 1.13
C ASN A 284 -18.18 -8.51 0.74
N TYR A 285 -18.83 -9.60 1.15
CA TYR A 285 -18.45 -10.97 0.78
C TYR A 285 -18.55 -11.22 -0.75
N LYS A 286 -19.68 -10.84 -1.37
CA LYS A 286 -19.85 -10.89 -2.84
C LYS A 286 -18.82 -10.01 -3.57
N ARG A 287 -18.54 -8.83 -3.04
CA ARG A 287 -17.54 -7.89 -3.57
C ARG A 287 -16.15 -8.50 -3.48
N ALA A 288 -15.77 -9.13 -2.37
CA ALA A 288 -14.50 -9.82 -2.19
C ALA A 288 -14.28 -10.95 -3.22
N GLN A 289 -15.29 -11.83 -3.38
CA GLN A 289 -15.29 -12.88 -4.42
C GLN A 289 -15.08 -12.29 -5.82
N THR A 290 -15.69 -11.13 -6.10
CA THR A 290 -15.56 -10.44 -7.38
C THR A 290 -14.18 -9.78 -7.53
N LEU A 291 -13.68 -9.08 -6.52
CA LEU A 291 -12.40 -8.38 -6.55
C LEU A 291 -11.22 -9.32 -6.81
N VAL A 292 -11.14 -10.47 -6.13
CA VAL A 292 -10.03 -11.43 -6.32
C VAL A 292 -9.95 -11.97 -7.76
N ARG A 293 -11.09 -12.04 -8.47
CA ARG A 293 -11.13 -12.47 -9.88
C ARG A 293 -10.99 -11.30 -10.88
N ASN A 294 -11.41 -10.10 -10.51
CA ASN A 294 -11.61 -8.97 -11.42
C ASN A 294 -10.78 -7.73 -11.03
N GLN A 295 -9.67 -7.88 -10.33
CA GLN A 295 -8.75 -6.76 -10.12
C GLN A 295 -8.09 -6.36 -11.44
N PRO A 296 -7.96 -5.05 -11.75
CA PRO A 296 -7.27 -4.59 -12.94
C PRO A 296 -5.76 -4.81 -12.79
N ILE A 297 -5.12 -5.16 -13.90
CA ILE A 297 -3.67 -5.30 -14.06
C ILE A 297 -3.23 -4.58 -15.34
N ILE A 298 -1.93 -4.33 -15.47
CA ILE A 298 -1.29 -3.95 -16.73
C ILE A 298 -0.75 -5.22 -17.39
N SER A 299 -1.19 -5.48 -18.62
CA SER A 299 -0.77 -6.65 -19.41
C SER A 299 0.66 -6.47 -19.94
N MET A 300 1.26 -7.55 -20.48
CA MET A 300 2.59 -7.47 -21.10
C MET A 300 2.63 -6.51 -22.31
N GLU A 301 1.48 -6.23 -22.92
CA GLU A 301 1.30 -5.24 -24.00
C GLU A 301 0.99 -3.82 -23.48
N GLY A 302 1.16 -3.56 -22.17
CA GLY A 302 0.94 -2.26 -21.54
C GLY A 302 -0.54 -1.89 -21.31
N LYS A 303 -1.49 -2.79 -21.57
CA LYS A 303 -2.93 -2.46 -21.54
C LYS A 303 -3.55 -2.75 -20.18
N LEU A 304 -4.40 -1.83 -19.70
CA LEU A 304 -5.25 -2.08 -18.53
C LEU A 304 -6.30 -3.15 -18.88
N GLN A 305 -6.30 -4.26 -18.13
CA GLN A 305 -7.24 -5.36 -18.30
C GLN A 305 -7.66 -5.93 -16.95
N PHE A 306 -8.83 -6.57 -16.87
CA PHE A 306 -9.19 -7.38 -15.70
C PHE A 306 -8.36 -8.66 -15.67
N LEU A 307 -7.85 -9.03 -14.48
CA LEU A 307 -7.02 -10.20 -14.27
C LEU A 307 -7.58 -11.46 -14.96
N HIS A 308 -8.82 -11.88 -14.67
CA HIS A 308 -9.37 -13.08 -15.30
C HIS A 308 -9.42 -13.06 -16.84
N LEU A 309 -9.57 -11.89 -17.49
CA LEU A 309 -9.54 -11.79 -18.96
C LEU A 309 -8.12 -11.96 -19.48
N ALA A 310 -7.17 -11.29 -18.83
CA ALA A 310 -5.74 -11.36 -19.16
C ALA A 310 -5.15 -12.76 -18.90
N LEU A 311 -5.71 -13.54 -17.98
CA LEU A 311 -5.28 -14.91 -17.68
C LEU A 311 -5.90 -15.97 -18.60
N THR A 312 -7.02 -15.67 -19.28
CA THR A 312 -7.69 -16.62 -20.18
C THR A 312 -7.35 -16.40 -21.66
N ASN A 313 -6.64 -15.33 -22.03
CA ASN A 313 -6.31 -14.96 -23.41
C ASN A 313 -7.52 -14.97 -24.37
N THR A 314 -8.72 -14.75 -23.84
CA THR A 314 -10.00 -14.94 -24.56
C THR A 314 -10.30 -13.85 -25.59
N GLY A 315 -9.40 -12.89 -25.81
CA GLY A 315 -9.59 -11.76 -26.72
C GLY A 315 -10.77 -10.86 -26.37
N ILE A 316 -11.36 -11.01 -25.16
CA ILE A 316 -12.56 -10.29 -24.75
C ILE A 316 -12.25 -8.80 -24.67
N VAL A 317 -12.84 -8.07 -25.61
CA VAL A 317 -12.73 -6.61 -25.71
C VAL A 317 -13.49 -5.96 -24.55
N TRP A 318 -12.94 -4.85 -24.05
CA TRP A 318 -13.61 -4.00 -23.09
C TRP A 318 -14.99 -3.58 -23.63
N ASN A 319 -16.05 -3.87 -22.89
CA ASN A 319 -17.43 -3.58 -23.28
C ASN A 319 -18.20 -2.87 -22.15
N GLU A 320 -19.38 -2.35 -22.45
CA GLU A 320 -20.21 -1.59 -21.50
C GLU A 320 -20.50 -2.34 -20.18
N GLN A 321 -20.64 -3.67 -20.24
CA GLN A 321 -20.83 -4.49 -19.04
C GLN A 321 -19.55 -4.59 -18.18
N SER A 322 -18.38 -4.70 -18.83
CA SER A 322 -17.08 -4.66 -18.17
C SER A 322 -16.80 -3.29 -17.56
N GLU A 323 -17.22 -2.22 -18.24
CA GLU A 323 -17.12 -0.83 -17.80
C GLU A 323 -17.98 -0.58 -16.56
N LYS A 324 -19.28 -0.89 -16.60
CA LYS A 324 -20.18 -0.80 -15.43
C LYS A 324 -19.66 -1.61 -14.23
N LYS A 325 -19.08 -2.78 -14.48
CA LYS A 325 -18.46 -3.61 -13.44
C LYS A 325 -17.17 -3.00 -12.89
N PHE A 326 -16.38 -2.34 -13.73
CA PHE A 326 -15.20 -1.59 -13.29
C PHE A 326 -15.62 -0.41 -12.41
N GLU A 327 -16.57 0.40 -12.88
CA GLU A 327 -17.10 1.57 -12.17
C GLU A 327 -17.66 1.22 -10.79
N TYR A 328 -18.42 0.13 -10.69
CA TYR A 328 -18.95 -0.36 -9.40
C TYR A 328 -17.85 -0.77 -8.41
N LEU A 329 -16.74 -1.35 -8.88
CA LEU A 329 -15.69 -1.90 -8.00
C LEU A 329 -14.54 -0.94 -7.71
N PHE A 330 -14.15 -0.13 -8.69
CA PHE A 330 -12.90 0.61 -8.77
C PHE A 330 -13.07 2.12 -9.06
N GLY A 331 -14.30 2.57 -9.33
CA GLY A 331 -14.60 3.93 -9.78
C GLY A 331 -14.41 4.11 -11.29
N LEU A 332 -14.54 5.36 -11.78
CA LEU A 332 -14.38 5.69 -13.19
C LEU A 332 -13.06 5.16 -13.77
N ARG A 333 -13.13 4.55 -14.96
CA ARG A 333 -11.94 4.17 -15.71
C ARG A 333 -11.27 5.43 -16.28
N LEU A 334 -9.97 5.55 -16.02
CA LEU A 334 -9.14 6.63 -16.58
C LEU A 334 -8.57 6.20 -17.95
N PRO A 335 -8.01 7.13 -18.75
CA PRO A 335 -7.29 6.78 -19.96
C PRO A 335 -6.07 5.88 -19.68
N ASN A 336 -5.74 4.95 -20.58
CA ASN A 336 -4.65 3.99 -20.39
C ASN A 336 -3.30 4.65 -20.04
N ALA A 337 -2.98 5.79 -20.67
CA ALA A 337 -1.78 6.57 -20.42
C ALA A 337 -1.59 6.98 -18.93
N CYS A 338 -2.67 7.15 -18.16
CA CYS A 338 -2.58 7.39 -16.72
C CYS A 338 -2.03 6.15 -15.99
N TYR A 339 -2.53 4.96 -16.32
CA TYR A 339 -2.06 3.73 -15.71
C TYR A 339 -0.65 3.34 -16.18
N GLU A 340 -0.29 3.67 -17.42
CA GLU A 340 1.08 3.54 -17.94
C GLU A 340 2.05 4.45 -17.16
N LYS A 341 1.76 5.76 -17.04
CA LYS A 341 2.58 6.71 -16.24
C LYS A 341 2.66 6.29 -14.77
N LEU A 342 1.57 5.75 -14.19
CA LEU A 342 1.57 5.18 -12.84
C LEU A 342 2.50 3.96 -12.74
N PHE A 343 2.39 3.02 -13.68
CA PHE A 343 3.13 1.75 -13.68
C PHE A 343 4.65 1.96 -13.70
N ILE A 344 5.12 2.94 -14.48
CA ILE A 344 6.53 3.37 -14.53
C ILE A 344 6.91 4.43 -13.46
N MET A 345 6.13 4.53 -12.37
CA MET A 345 6.41 5.38 -11.20
C MET A 345 6.48 6.90 -11.47
N LYS A 346 5.99 7.41 -12.62
CA LYS A 346 6.04 8.87 -12.94
C LYS A 346 4.99 9.71 -12.21
N ILE A 347 3.96 9.09 -11.66
CA ILE A 347 2.89 9.75 -10.89
C ILE A 347 2.51 8.90 -9.66
N ILE A 348 2.08 9.56 -8.58
CA ILE A 348 1.56 8.88 -7.39
C ILE A 348 0.08 8.49 -7.57
N PRO A 349 -0.39 7.39 -6.93
CA PRO A 349 -1.78 6.94 -7.08
C PRO A 349 -2.82 7.94 -6.56
N ASP A 350 -2.49 8.77 -5.56
CA ASP A 350 -3.40 9.78 -5.02
C ASP A 350 -3.89 10.80 -6.08
N VAL A 351 -3.09 11.10 -7.12
CA VAL A 351 -3.54 11.93 -8.26
C VAL A 351 -4.71 11.24 -8.96
N LEU A 352 -4.51 9.97 -9.32
CA LEU A 352 -5.52 9.21 -10.05
C LEU A 352 -6.76 8.92 -9.19
N GLU A 353 -6.62 8.74 -7.87
CA GLU A 353 -7.75 8.67 -6.94
C GLU A 353 -8.61 9.95 -6.94
N ILE A 354 -8.02 11.12 -7.19
CA ILE A 354 -8.77 12.38 -7.35
C ILE A 354 -9.47 12.43 -8.71
N LEU A 355 -8.79 12.05 -9.80
CA LEU A 355 -9.38 12.02 -11.15
C LEU A 355 -10.53 11.00 -11.27
N ASN A 356 -10.47 9.91 -10.53
CA ASN A 356 -11.41 8.77 -10.52
C ASN A 356 -12.78 9.12 -9.87
N LYS A 357 -12.92 10.28 -9.21
CA LYS A 357 -14.19 10.67 -8.59
C LYS A 357 -15.22 11.11 -9.64
N LYS A 358 -16.48 10.72 -9.41
CA LYS A 358 -17.54 10.45 -10.42
C LYS A 358 -17.95 11.55 -11.40
N ASP A 359 -17.42 12.77 -11.32
CA ASP A 359 -17.88 13.91 -12.12
C ASP A 359 -17.15 14.07 -13.46
N TYR A 360 -16.20 13.18 -13.80
CA TYR A 360 -15.26 13.41 -14.90
C TYR A 360 -15.14 12.24 -15.88
N LYS A 361 -15.83 12.35 -17.02
CA LYS A 361 -15.57 11.50 -18.18
C LYS A 361 -14.34 12.02 -18.92
N ILE A 362 -13.28 11.21 -18.98
CA ILE A 362 -12.03 11.50 -19.68
C ILE A 362 -11.70 10.34 -20.60
N SER A 363 -11.56 10.63 -21.89
CA SER A 363 -11.12 9.67 -22.89
C SER A 363 -9.66 9.89 -23.30
N ASN A 364 -9.23 11.15 -23.38
CA ASN A 364 -8.00 11.53 -24.09
C ASN A 364 -7.02 12.38 -23.25
N LEU A 365 -5.73 12.43 -23.61
CA LEU A 365 -4.72 13.25 -22.90
C LEU A 365 -5.00 14.78 -22.93
N PRO A 366 -5.48 15.38 -24.05
CA PRO A 366 -5.94 16.77 -24.03
C PRO A 366 -7.12 16.99 -23.07
N GLU A 367 -8.01 16.02 -22.94
CA GLU A 367 -9.12 16.03 -21.97
C GLU A 367 -8.63 15.81 -20.53
N ILE A 368 -7.48 15.14 -20.30
CA ILE A 368 -6.84 15.12 -18.98
C ILE A 368 -6.29 16.51 -18.63
N LYS A 369 -5.75 17.25 -19.61
CA LYS A 369 -5.30 18.63 -19.40
C LYS A 369 -6.50 19.55 -19.12
N GLU A 370 -7.53 19.50 -19.96
CA GLU A 370 -8.79 20.21 -19.73
C GLU A 370 -9.44 19.78 -18.40
N LEU A 371 -9.35 18.50 -18.02
CA LEU A 371 -9.80 18.03 -16.73
C LEU A 371 -8.98 18.66 -15.60
N CYS A 372 -7.65 18.67 -15.65
CA CYS A 372 -6.85 19.32 -14.62
C CYS A 372 -7.22 20.80 -14.49
N GLU A 373 -7.58 21.46 -15.59
CA GLU A 373 -8.12 22.82 -15.64
C GLU A 373 -9.57 22.95 -15.12
N ASN A 374 -10.42 21.94 -15.32
CA ASN A 374 -11.80 21.87 -14.81
C ASN A 374 -11.85 21.49 -13.33
N ILE A 375 -11.01 20.56 -12.87
CA ILE A 375 -10.73 20.26 -11.46
C ILE A 375 -10.27 21.54 -10.75
N LYS A 376 -9.34 22.29 -11.37
CA LYS A 376 -8.90 23.62 -10.97
C LYS A 376 -10.04 24.65 -10.85
N GLN A 377 -11.15 24.48 -11.58
CA GLN A 377 -12.38 25.29 -11.42
C GLN A 377 -13.38 24.72 -10.38
N TYR A 378 -13.65 23.42 -10.37
CA TYR A 378 -14.60 22.78 -9.44
C TYR A 378 -14.12 22.82 -7.99
N PHE A 379 -12.81 22.68 -7.77
CA PHE A 379 -12.22 22.90 -6.46
C PHE A 379 -12.40 24.34 -5.93
N MET A 380 -12.69 25.34 -6.76
CA MET A 380 -13.04 26.69 -6.27
C MET A 380 -14.42 26.74 -5.60
N LYS A 381 -15.33 25.81 -5.92
CA LYS A 381 -16.68 25.74 -5.34
C LYS A 381 -16.64 25.06 -3.97
N GLY A 382 -15.88 23.97 -3.90
CA GLY A 382 -15.08 23.45 -2.78
C GLY A 382 -15.78 23.13 -1.45
N ASP A 383 -15.48 21.96 -0.88
CA ASP A 383 -15.22 21.82 0.57
C ASP A 383 -14.67 20.41 0.89
N ILE A 384 -13.36 20.15 0.94
CA ILE A 384 -12.24 20.49 0.03
C ILE A 384 -12.12 21.92 -0.52
N LYS A 385 -11.95 22.92 0.36
CA LYS A 385 -11.85 24.36 -0.01
C LYS A 385 -10.48 25.01 0.20
N ARG A 386 -9.43 24.22 0.49
CA ARG A 386 -8.17 24.75 1.07
C ARG A 386 -6.86 24.39 0.36
N ALA A 387 -6.72 23.25 -0.33
CA ALA A 387 -5.48 22.91 -1.06
C ALA A 387 -5.37 23.59 -2.45
N ASN A 388 -6.42 24.30 -2.85
CA ASN A 388 -6.73 24.55 -4.26
C ASN A 388 -6.00 25.78 -4.81
N ASP A 389 -5.72 26.77 -3.95
CA ASP A 389 -4.96 27.98 -4.28
C ASP A 389 -3.51 27.66 -4.74
N VAL A 390 -2.97 26.53 -4.30
CA VAL A 390 -1.61 26.07 -4.61
C VAL A 390 -1.62 25.27 -5.91
N LEU A 391 -2.52 24.28 -6.02
CA LEU A 391 -2.74 23.52 -7.26
C LEU A 391 -2.97 24.44 -8.46
N TYR A 392 -3.82 25.47 -8.31
CA TYR A 392 -4.10 26.44 -9.38
C TYR A 392 -2.84 27.13 -9.91
N LYS A 393 -1.90 27.46 -9.02
CA LYS A 393 -0.70 28.25 -9.31
C LYS A 393 0.50 27.41 -9.74
N CYS A 394 0.65 26.20 -9.22
CA CYS A 394 1.76 25.32 -9.59
C CYS A 394 1.54 24.64 -10.94
N ILE A 395 0.29 24.50 -11.40
CA ILE A 395 -0.03 23.96 -12.73
C ILE A 395 0.44 24.95 -13.80
N GLY A 396 1.61 24.66 -14.39
CA GLY A 396 2.29 25.48 -15.40
C GLY A 396 3.71 25.93 -15.00
N GLU A 397 4.13 25.71 -13.75
CA GLU A 397 5.46 26.08 -13.25
C GLU A 397 6.44 24.91 -13.43
N THR A 398 7.43 25.05 -14.31
CA THR A 398 8.37 23.96 -14.67
C THR A 398 9.48 23.72 -13.64
N ASN A 399 9.60 24.55 -12.59
CA ASN A 399 10.67 24.45 -11.61
C ASN A 399 10.16 24.16 -10.20
N ILE A 400 10.75 23.15 -9.57
CA ILE A 400 10.48 22.75 -8.18
C ILE A 400 10.62 23.90 -7.18
N LYS A 401 11.51 24.86 -7.45
CA LYS A 401 11.72 26.05 -6.61
C LYS A 401 10.46 26.94 -6.54
N ASP A 402 9.74 27.06 -7.65
CA ASP A 402 8.56 27.92 -7.73
C ASP A 402 7.33 27.21 -7.14
N ILE A 403 7.22 25.90 -7.34
CA ILE A 403 6.28 25.03 -6.61
C ILE A 403 6.49 25.15 -5.08
N MET A 404 7.75 25.12 -4.60
CA MET A 404 8.08 25.35 -3.19
C MET A 404 7.69 26.75 -2.70
N ASN A 405 8.01 27.80 -3.46
CA ASN A 405 7.66 29.17 -3.11
C ASN A 405 6.14 29.36 -2.94
N ILE A 406 5.33 28.78 -3.84
CA ILE A 406 3.87 28.84 -3.77
C ILE A 406 3.37 28.07 -2.54
N PHE A 407 3.91 26.88 -2.27
CA PHE A 407 3.55 26.07 -1.11
C PHE A 407 3.88 26.76 0.23
N PHE A 408 5.06 27.36 0.37
CA PHE A 408 5.44 28.11 1.58
C PHE A 408 4.58 29.35 1.79
N ASN A 409 4.32 30.12 0.72
CA ASN A 409 3.43 31.28 0.79
C ASN A 409 2.01 30.89 1.21
N PHE A 410 1.54 29.72 0.79
CA PHE A 410 0.25 29.17 1.22
C PHE A 410 0.24 28.79 2.70
N LEU A 411 1.24 28.03 3.18
CA LEU A 411 1.37 27.66 4.59
C LEU A 411 1.43 28.90 5.49
N LYS A 412 2.15 29.94 5.06
CA LYS A 412 2.21 31.26 5.72
C LYS A 412 0.85 31.95 5.73
N LYS A 413 0.22 32.15 4.56
CA LYS A 413 -1.04 32.89 4.41
C LYS A 413 -2.21 32.25 5.17
N ARG A 414 -2.17 30.93 5.38
CA ARG A 414 -3.19 30.17 6.14
C ARG A 414 -2.87 30.04 7.64
N ASN A 415 -1.79 30.65 8.14
CA ASN A 415 -1.31 30.53 9.52
C ASN A 415 -1.11 29.07 9.97
N ILE A 416 -0.75 28.18 9.04
CA ILE A 416 -0.47 26.75 9.34
C ILE A 416 0.87 26.63 10.05
N LEU A 417 1.88 27.33 9.51
CA LEU A 417 3.22 27.46 10.08
C LEU A 417 3.55 28.95 10.31
N ASN A 418 4.20 29.26 11.43
CA ASN A 418 4.80 30.57 11.67
C ASN A 418 6.15 30.72 10.94
N GLU A 419 6.78 31.89 11.00
CA GLU A 419 8.04 32.15 10.27
C GLU A 419 9.23 31.27 10.71
N LYS A 420 9.34 30.93 12.01
CA LYS A 420 10.34 29.97 12.51
C LYS A 420 10.08 28.58 11.92
N GLU A 421 8.83 28.14 11.94
CA GLU A 421 8.39 26.85 11.41
C GLU A 421 8.57 26.74 9.88
N LEU A 422 8.36 27.83 9.13
CA LEU A 422 8.69 27.91 7.71
C LEU A 422 10.20 27.90 7.45
N GLY A 423 10.99 28.53 8.31
CA GLY A 423 12.45 28.44 8.30
C GLY A 423 12.93 26.99 8.48
N ILE A 424 12.38 26.27 9.46
CA ILE A 424 12.62 24.84 9.69
C ILE A 424 12.29 24.02 8.44
N LEU A 425 11.12 24.26 7.81
CA LEU A 425 10.69 23.54 6.61
C LEU A 425 11.59 23.83 5.40
N SER A 426 11.96 25.09 5.19
CA SER A 426 12.86 25.50 4.11
C SER A 426 14.25 24.90 4.26
N GLN A 427 14.79 24.92 5.48
CA GLN A 427 16.05 24.23 5.79
C GLN A 427 15.90 22.72 5.55
N ALA A 428 14.83 22.07 6.00
CA ALA A 428 14.67 20.63 5.84
C ALA A 428 14.63 20.16 4.39
N ILE A 429 14.00 20.92 3.48
CA ILE A 429 13.96 20.59 2.04
C ILE A 429 15.33 20.85 1.37
N THR A 430 16.06 21.88 1.82
CA THR A 430 17.38 22.22 1.27
C THR A 430 18.54 21.45 1.91
N TYR A 431 18.30 20.73 3.02
CA TYR A 431 19.31 20.00 3.78
C TYR A 431 19.79 18.75 3.04
N LYS A 432 20.91 18.89 2.32
CA LYS A 432 21.66 17.73 1.83
C LYS A 432 22.27 17.00 3.03
N LYS A 433 21.91 15.72 3.19
CA LYS A 433 22.32 14.86 4.32
C LYS A 433 23.84 14.84 4.54
N ASP A 434 24.28 15.35 5.69
CA ASP A 434 25.42 14.79 6.40
C ASP A 434 24.92 13.59 7.21
N LYS A 435 25.25 12.37 6.77
CA LYS A 435 24.64 11.11 7.25
C LYS A 435 24.93 10.72 8.71
N ASN A 436 25.75 11.46 9.46
CA ASN A 436 26.45 10.90 10.64
C ASN A 436 26.03 11.44 12.01
N ASN A 437 25.12 12.42 12.11
CA ASN A 437 24.71 13.00 13.40
C ASN A 437 23.28 12.60 13.79
N PHE A 438 23.08 11.31 14.07
CA PHE A 438 21.83 10.82 14.66
C PHE A 438 21.79 11.08 16.16
N ILE A 439 20.66 11.57 16.64
CA ILE A 439 20.43 11.94 18.03
C ILE A 439 19.46 10.93 18.65
N ASP A 440 19.98 9.96 19.39
CA ASP A 440 19.19 8.96 20.14
C ASP A 440 18.63 9.53 21.46
N LYS A 441 18.12 10.77 21.42
CA LYS A 441 17.34 11.39 22.50
C LYS A 441 15.87 11.04 22.36
N GLU A 442 15.05 11.33 23.37
CA GLU A 442 13.59 11.30 23.24
C GLU A 442 13.08 12.42 22.32
N MET A 443 11.96 12.17 21.63
CA MET A 443 11.30 13.17 20.78
C MET A 443 10.64 14.25 21.66
N THR A 444 10.90 15.52 21.34
CA THR A 444 10.34 16.65 22.10
C THR A 444 8.87 16.90 21.77
N LYS A 445 8.15 17.56 22.67
CA LYS A 445 6.77 18.03 22.43
C LYS A 445 6.68 19.02 21.28
N GLU A 446 7.66 19.91 21.14
CA GLU A 446 7.72 20.88 20.04
C GLU A 446 7.89 20.18 18.68
N TYR A 447 8.76 19.16 18.63
CA TYR A 447 8.94 18.33 17.44
C TYR A 447 7.64 17.63 17.03
N LEU A 448 6.98 16.90 17.94
CA LEU A 448 5.74 16.20 17.61
C LEU A 448 4.59 17.16 17.26
N LEU A 449 4.51 18.35 17.88
CA LEU A 449 3.56 19.37 17.46
C LEU A 449 3.82 19.87 16.03
N PHE A 450 5.08 20.10 15.66
CA PHE A 450 5.44 20.49 14.30
C PHE A 450 5.12 19.39 13.28
N ILE A 451 5.45 18.13 13.58
CA ILE A 451 5.14 16.98 12.71
C ILE A 451 3.63 16.83 12.49
N GLY A 452 2.83 16.95 13.56
CA GLY A 452 1.37 16.93 13.47
C GLY A 452 0.82 18.03 12.56
N LYS A 453 1.38 19.24 12.62
CA LYS A 453 1.01 20.35 11.73
C LYS A 453 1.36 20.09 10.27
N ILE A 454 2.59 19.62 9.97
CA ILE A 454 3.11 19.59 8.59
C ILE A 454 2.76 18.32 7.82
N SER A 455 2.59 17.18 8.51
CA SER A 455 2.38 15.87 7.87
C SER A 455 1.21 15.82 6.87
N PRO A 456 0.01 16.38 7.16
CA PRO A 456 -1.09 16.45 6.19
C PRO A 456 -0.71 17.20 4.90
N TRP A 457 0.17 18.21 4.99
CA TRP A 457 0.54 19.08 3.86
C TRP A 457 1.66 18.51 3.00
N ILE A 458 2.51 17.62 3.53
CA ILE A 458 3.52 16.89 2.75
C ILE A 458 2.88 16.09 1.61
N LYS A 459 1.74 15.44 1.89
CA LYS A 459 0.96 14.70 0.88
C LYS A 459 0.49 15.63 -0.25
N TYR A 460 -0.04 16.81 0.08
CA TYR A 460 -0.43 17.82 -0.91
C TYR A 460 0.78 18.34 -1.71
N PHE A 461 1.96 18.46 -1.12
CA PHE A 461 3.16 18.89 -1.86
C PHE A 461 3.59 17.87 -2.93
N ASN A 462 3.64 16.58 -2.58
CA ASN A 462 3.96 15.53 -3.55
C ASN A 462 2.86 15.34 -4.61
N LEU A 463 1.61 15.67 -4.28
CA LEU A 463 0.51 15.76 -5.24
C LEU A 463 0.76 16.86 -6.30
N LEU A 464 1.27 18.04 -5.91
CA LEU A 464 1.61 19.13 -6.84
C LEU A 464 2.68 18.70 -7.86
N ILE A 465 3.78 18.10 -7.38
CA ILE A 465 4.85 17.59 -8.25
C ILE A 465 4.29 16.54 -9.22
N SER A 466 3.41 15.65 -8.73
CA SER A 466 2.79 14.61 -9.57
C SER A 466 1.89 15.18 -10.66
N PHE A 467 1.12 16.24 -10.37
CA PHE A 467 0.33 16.95 -11.38
C PHE A 467 1.23 17.64 -12.42
N ASN A 468 2.35 18.23 -12.00
CA ASN A 468 3.29 18.84 -12.94
C ASN A 468 3.91 17.80 -13.90
N ASN A 469 4.41 16.69 -13.36
CA ASN A 469 4.97 15.58 -14.16
C ASN A 469 3.94 14.95 -15.12
N LEU A 470 2.66 14.92 -14.72
CA LEU A 470 1.58 14.44 -15.59
C LEU A 470 1.36 15.36 -16.79
N LEU A 471 1.39 16.68 -16.57
CA LEU A 471 0.99 17.73 -17.52
C LEU A 471 2.12 18.22 -18.44
N ASN A 472 3.33 18.39 -17.93
CA ASN A 472 4.47 18.92 -18.70
C ASN A 472 5.35 17.82 -19.29
N GLU A 473 5.08 16.55 -18.97
CA GLU A 473 5.91 15.37 -19.29
C GLU A 473 7.33 15.38 -18.68
N GLU A 474 7.59 16.34 -17.79
CA GLU A 474 8.81 16.47 -17.01
C GLU A 474 8.96 15.33 -15.99
N ASN A 475 10.21 14.96 -15.69
CA ASN A 475 10.53 14.03 -14.61
C ASN A 475 11.08 14.82 -13.40
N ILE A 476 10.28 15.69 -12.79
CA ILE A 476 10.70 16.34 -11.54
C ILE A 476 10.72 15.26 -10.44
N GLU A 477 11.87 15.09 -9.77
CA GLU A 477 12.00 14.14 -8.68
C GLU A 477 11.06 14.48 -7.52
N PHE A 478 10.37 13.46 -7.00
CA PHE A 478 9.54 13.61 -5.81
C PHE A 478 10.40 13.82 -4.57
N ILE A 479 10.00 14.75 -3.70
CA ILE A 479 10.72 15.01 -2.45
C ILE A 479 10.27 14.02 -1.37
N SER A 480 11.21 13.20 -0.91
CA SER A 480 11.06 12.39 0.30
C SER A 480 11.32 13.27 1.52
N PHE A 481 10.27 13.65 2.25
CA PHE A 481 10.40 14.35 3.52
C PHE A 481 10.85 13.38 4.62
N ASP A 482 12.11 13.47 4.99
CA ASP A 482 12.67 12.65 6.06
C ASP A 482 12.43 13.32 7.43
N TYR A 483 11.53 12.76 8.24
CA TYR A 483 11.07 13.38 9.49
C TYR A 483 12.20 13.65 10.51
N SER A 484 13.30 12.90 10.46
CA SER A 484 14.47 13.15 11.32
C SER A 484 15.19 14.46 10.99
N ILE A 485 15.08 14.97 9.76
CA ILE A 485 15.70 16.25 9.37
C ILE A 485 15.02 17.40 10.12
N PHE A 486 13.68 17.42 10.19
CA PHE A 486 12.96 18.40 11.01
C PHE A 486 13.40 18.35 12.48
N ARG A 487 13.64 17.15 13.00
CA ARG A 487 14.11 16.94 14.36
C ARG A 487 15.48 17.58 14.59
N MET A 488 16.44 17.30 13.69
CA MET A 488 17.78 17.88 13.74
C MET A 488 17.79 19.41 13.64
N ILE A 489 16.78 20.02 13.04
CA ILE A 489 16.66 21.49 12.90
C ILE A 489 15.90 22.11 14.10
N ILE A 490 14.94 21.39 14.70
CA ILE A 490 14.20 21.85 15.88
C ILE A 490 15.01 21.72 17.18
N GLU A 491 15.90 20.72 17.26
CA GLU A 491 16.81 20.51 18.41
C GLU A 491 18.13 21.32 18.32
N LYS A 492 18.28 22.20 17.32
CA LYS A 492 19.39 23.16 17.16
C LYS A 492 18.94 24.59 17.45
#